data_AF-D2V8T8-F1
#
_entry.id   AF-D2V8T8-F1
#
_cell.length_a   1.000
_cell.length_b   1.000
_cell.length_c   1.000
_cell.angle_alpha   90.00
_cell.angle_beta   90.00
_cell.angle_gamma   90.00
#
_symmetry.space_group_name_H-M   'P 1'
#
loop_
_entity.id
_entity.type
_entity.pdbx_description
1 polymer ?
#
loop_
_entity_poly.entity_id
_entity_poly.type
_entity_poly.pdbx_seq_one_letter_code
_entity_poly.pdbx_strand_id
1 'polypeptide(L)'
;MSTRDEILDQIESLQNLLDDGIMDEEQFSAAKDKLLKKLEELENEEAEANHHNDEDDYPPRGASSRNNRGGDDEEEGDPYADAYGDEDIAGAGAEGDDVVESYLDTHERLLATMKNTKANEQTRWGKSGQIYDENKLTWGSYLDTHEKDSSSRKETKFRSGAQWGKSADVVYDETKLTFGSYLKSEEEKKKKIEEEEAKKKMETIDAIKKKKDGEFLDPRNAKFKLEELQGKFPKGVDPIKKELYLSSEDFKKHFGMTLTEYVKLGAFQKKKLKKQLDLF
;
A
#
# COMPACT_ATOMS: atom_id res chain seq x y z
N MET A 1 16.72 29.60 7.80
CA MET A 1 16.48 28.42 6.96
C MET A 1 17.03 27.23 7.71
N SER A 2 16.26 26.15 7.84
CA SER A 2 16.79 24.93 8.45
C SER A 2 17.85 24.34 7.53
N THR A 3 18.87 23.68 8.08
CA THR A 3 19.86 22.90 7.31
C THR A 3 19.17 21.85 6.43
N ARG A 4 18.01 21.35 6.87
CA ARG A 4 17.13 20.48 6.09
C ARG A 4 16.59 21.15 4.83
N ASP A 5 16.07 22.37 4.94
CA ASP A 5 15.50 23.11 3.81
C ASP A 5 16.57 23.36 2.74
N GLU A 6 17.79 23.68 3.17
CA GLU A 6 18.92 23.96 2.28
C GLU A 6 19.35 22.72 1.49
N ILE A 7 19.25 21.52 2.08
CA ILE A 7 19.52 20.25 1.39
C ILE A 7 18.40 19.95 0.36
N LEU A 8 17.14 20.24 0.69
CA LEU A 8 16.02 20.04 -0.23
C LEU A 8 16.14 20.97 -1.45
N ASP A 9 16.49 22.24 -1.23
CA ASP A 9 16.76 23.20 -2.30
C ASP A 9 17.91 22.75 -3.21
N GLN A 10 18.96 22.13 -2.64
CA GLN A 10 20.06 21.55 -3.41
C GLN A 10 19.60 20.39 -4.30
N ILE A 11 18.74 19.50 -3.80
CA ILE A 11 18.18 18.40 -4.60
C ILE A 11 17.35 18.94 -5.77
N GLU A 12 16.54 19.97 -5.52
CA GLU A 12 15.75 20.62 -6.58
C GLU A 12 16.66 21.26 -7.65
N SER A 13 17.76 21.89 -7.23
CA SER A 13 18.76 22.44 -8.17
C SER A 13 19.43 21.37 -9.03
N LEU A 14 19.72 20.20 -8.46
CA LEU A 14 20.28 19.06 -9.19
C LEU A 14 19.29 18.51 -10.23
N GLN A 15 17.99 18.50 -9.89
CA GLN A 15 16.94 18.06 -10.80
C GLN A 15 16.87 18.96 -12.05
N ASN A 16 16.98 20.28 -11.85
CA ASN A 16 17.02 21.24 -12.96
C ASN A 16 18.25 21.02 -13.87
N LEU A 17 19.41 20.69 -13.29
CA LEU A 17 20.63 20.38 -14.07
C LEU A 17 20.51 19.09 -14.89
N LEU A 18 19.80 18.08 -14.38
CA LEU A 18 19.49 16.85 -15.10
C LEU A 18 18.53 17.16 -16.27
N ASP A 19 17.49 17.95 -16.02
CA ASP A 19 16.50 18.33 -17.04
C ASP A 19 17.11 19.18 -18.17
N ASP A 20 18.09 20.02 -17.84
CA ASP A 20 18.88 20.79 -18.82
C ASP A 20 19.91 19.93 -19.59
N GLY A 21 20.08 18.66 -19.20
CA GLY A 21 21.05 17.73 -19.81
C GLY A 21 22.51 18.11 -19.54
N ILE A 22 22.76 18.88 -18.47
CA ILE A 22 24.11 19.29 -18.05
C ILE A 22 24.78 18.16 -17.24
N MET A 23 23.98 17.34 -16.57
CA MET A 23 24.43 16.24 -15.72
C MET A 23 23.82 14.92 -16.20
N ASP A 24 24.62 13.85 -16.19
CA ASP A 24 24.14 12.51 -16.54
C ASP A 24 23.32 11.91 -15.38
N GLU A 25 22.35 11.04 -15.69
CA GLU A 25 21.43 10.47 -14.70
C GLU A 25 22.15 9.65 -13.60
N GLU A 26 23.27 9.02 -13.93
CA GLU A 26 24.12 8.31 -12.96
C GLU A 26 24.79 9.29 -11.98
N GLN A 27 25.30 10.42 -12.47
CA GLN A 27 25.89 11.47 -11.63
C GLN A 27 24.84 12.12 -10.72
N PHE A 28 23.63 12.37 -11.27
CA PHE A 28 22.51 12.87 -10.50
C PHE A 28 22.12 11.91 -9.37
N SER A 29 21.99 10.61 -9.66
CA SER A 29 21.65 9.60 -8.65
C SER A 29 22.67 9.56 -7.50
N ALA A 30 23.96 9.55 -7.83
CA ALA A 30 25.04 9.53 -6.83
C ALA A 30 25.10 10.82 -5.99
N ALA A 31 24.80 11.98 -6.58
CA ALA A 31 24.74 13.25 -5.86
C ALA A 31 23.52 13.31 -4.94
N LYS A 32 22.36 12.87 -5.43
CA LYS A 32 21.11 12.81 -4.66
C LYS A 32 21.24 11.86 -3.46
N ASP A 33 21.82 10.69 -3.65
CA ASP A 33 22.02 9.71 -2.56
C ASP A 33 22.94 10.26 -1.46
N LYS A 34 23.99 11.00 -1.82
CA LYS A 34 24.86 11.68 -0.84
C LYS A 34 24.11 12.72 -0.02
N LEU A 35 23.24 13.51 -0.65
CA LEU A 35 22.43 14.51 0.03
C LEU A 35 21.37 13.88 0.94
N LEU A 36 20.71 12.82 0.48
CA LEU A 36 19.75 12.07 1.29
C LEU A 36 20.41 11.44 2.52
N LYS A 37 21.59 10.84 2.36
CA LYS A 37 22.34 10.29 3.50
C LYS A 37 22.71 11.36 4.52
N LYS A 38 23.07 12.56 4.07
CA LYS A 38 23.37 13.69 4.97
C LYS A 38 22.11 14.17 5.72
N LEU A 39 20.95 14.08 5.09
CA LEU A 39 19.66 14.41 5.71
C LEU A 39 19.31 13.39 6.80
N GLU A 40 19.54 12.10 6.56
CA GLU A 40 19.38 11.02 7.55
C GLU A 40 20.34 11.19 8.74
N GLU A 41 21.60 11.57 8.50
CA GLU A 41 22.56 11.87 9.58
C GLU A 41 22.08 13.05 10.46
N LEU A 42 21.53 14.11 9.86
CA LEU A 42 20.96 15.24 10.62
C LEU A 42 19.72 14.85 11.43
N GLU A 43 18.83 14.01 10.89
CA GLU A 43 17.65 13.53 11.64
C GLU A 43 18.07 12.67 12.85
N ASN A 44 19.14 11.88 12.73
CA ASN A 44 19.69 11.11 13.85
C ASN A 44 20.35 12.03 14.90
N GLU A 45 21.12 13.03 14.49
CA GLU A 45 21.72 14.02 15.42
C GLU A 45 20.63 14.81 16.18
N GLU A 46 19.55 15.20 15.52
CA GLU A 46 18.40 15.86 16.18
C GLU A 46 17.71 14.93 17.18
N ALA A 47 17.56 13.64 16.84
CA ALA A 47 16.98 12.65 17.75
C ALA A 47 17.87 12.42 19.00
N GLU A 48 19.19 12.36 18.84
CA GLU A 48 20.14 12.24 19.94
C GLU A 48 20.15 13.50 20.82
N ALA A 49 20.13 14.69 20.22
CA ALA A 49 20.07 15.95 20.95
C ALA A 49 18.77 16.09 21.76
N ASN A 50 17.65 15.59 21.25
CA ASN A 50 16.39 15.63 21.97
C ASN A 50 16.35 14.66 23.16
N HIS A 51 17.08 13.53 23.07
CA HIS A 51 17.14 12.54 24.14
C HIS A 51 17.99 13.01 25.35
N HIS A 52 18.85 14.01 25.17
CA HIS A 52 19.75 14.50 26.22
C HIS A 52 19.13 15.56 27.15
N ASN A 53 17.91 16.03 26.88
CA ASN A 53 17.27 17.08 27.69
C ASN A 53 16.27 16.56 28.75
N ASP A 54 16.02 15.25 28.81
CA ASP A 54 15.01 14.67 29.72
C ASP A 54 15.58 14.06 31.02
N GLU A 55 16.91 14.03 31.23
CA GLU A 55 17.50 13.34 32.40
C GLU A 55 17.85 14.22 33.62
N ASP A 56 17.87 15.56 33.53
CA ASP A 56 18.55 16.37 34.56
C ASP A 56 17.70 17.24 35.51
N ASP A 57 16.35 17.22 35.48
CA ASP A 57 15.57 18.17 36.32
C ASP A 57 14.29 17.63 36.99
N TYR A 58 14.26 16.35 37.36
CA TYR A 58 13.30 15.89 38.38
C TYR A 58 13.91 15.95 39.78
N PRO A 59 13.56 16.94 40.63
CA PRO A 59 13.94 16.91 42.03
C PRO A 59 13.34 15.65 42.67
N PRO A 60 14.08 14.95 43.54
CA PRO A 60 13.61 13.73 44.20
C PRO A 60 12.33 14.04 44.97
N ARG A 61 11.17 13.61 44.44
CA ARG A 61 9.89 13.71 45.13
C ARG A 61 9.95 12.82 46.36
N GLY A 62 10.12 13.48 47.50
CA GLY A 62 10.07 12.88 48.82
C GLY A 62 8.81 12.05 49.02
N ALA A 63 9.01 10.94 49.69
CA ALA A 63 7.99 9.99 50.11
C ALA A 63 6.80 10.68 50.81
N SER A 64 5.61 10.57 50.21
CA SER A 64 4.35 10.75 50.92
C SER A 64 3.65 9.40 51.06
N SER A 65 3.77 8.91 52.28
CA SER A 65 3.06 7.83 52.96
C SER A 65 1.52 7.92 52.89
N ARG A 66 0.85 6.75 52.99
CA ARG A 66 -0.52 6.50 53.53
C ARG A 66 -1.71 6.95 52.67
N ASN A 67 -2.88 6.30 52.62
CA ASN A 67 -3.57 5.30 53.46
C ASN A 67 -4.84 4.79 52.74
N ASN A 68 -5.29 3.57 53.07
CA ASN A 68 -6.70 3.08 53.11
C ASN A 68 -7.56 3.14 51.82
N ARG A 69 -8.51 2.22 51.55
CA ARG A 69 -9.56 1.73 52.45
C ARG A 69 -10.25 0.54 51.80
N GLY A 70 -10.46 -0.53 52.56
CA GLY A 70 -11.23 -1.70 52.16
C GLY A 70 -12.71 -1.40 51.99
N GLY A 71 -13.34 -2.17 51.10
CA GLY A 71 -14.78 -2.36 51.01
C GLY A 71 -15.04 -3.86 50.99
N ASP A 72 -15.62 -4.36 52.07
CA ASP A 72 -16.43 -5.59 52.10
C ASP A 72 -17.52 -5.44 51.04
N ASP A 73 -17.65 -6.42 50.15
CA ASP A 73 -18.84 -6.58 49.31
C ASP A 73 -19.30 -8.04 49.42
N GLU A 74 -20.58 -8.17 49.77
CA GLU A 74 -21.23 -9.39 50.24
C GLU A 74 -21.41 -10.41 49.10
N GLU A 75 -21.21 -11.67 49.45
CA GLU A 75 -21.26 -12.85 48.58
C GLU A 75 -22.72 -13.26 48.32
N GLU A 76 -23.34 -12.74 47.26
CA GLU A 76 -24.63 -13.26 46.77
C GLU A 76 -24.40 -14.49 45.86
N GLY A 77 -24.87 -15.65 46.34
CA GLY A 77 -24.79 -16.92 45.62
C GLY A 77 -25.63 -16.95 44.34
N ASP A 78 -24.99 -17.31 43.24
CA ASP A 78 -25.60 -17.41 41.90
C ASP A 78 -26.43 -18.71 41.75
N PRO A 79 -27.76 -18.63 41.56
CA PRO A 79 -28.67 -19.80 41.59
C PRO A 79 -28.74 -20.60 40.27
N TYR A 80 -27.79 -20.44 39.34
CA TYR A 80 -27.85 -21.04 38.00
C TYR A 80 -26.64 -21.92 37.61
N ALA A 81 -25.96 -22.54 38.59
CA ALA A 81 -24.75 -23.33 38.36
C ALA A 81 -24.93 -24.68 37.61
N ASP A 82 -26.16 -25.13 37.29
CA ASP A 82 -26.41 -26.52 36.87
C ASP A 82 -26.80 -26.75 35.38
N ALA A 83 -26.64 -25.78 34.47
CA ALA A 83 -27.34 -25.85 33.18
C ALA A 83 -26.57 -26.29 31.91
N TYR A 84 -25.25 -26.51 31.89
CA TYR A 84 -24.57 -26.88 30.63
C TYR A 84 -23.49 -27.96 30.79
N GLY A 85 -23.96 -29.21 30.91
CA GLY A 85 -23.92 -30.18 29.81
C GLY A 85 -22.69 -30.19 28.90
N ASP A 86 -21.81 -31.15 29.15
CA ASP A 86 -20.82 -31.74 28.23
C ASP A 86 -21.41 -32.00 26.83
N GLU A 87 -20.82 -31.41 25.79
CA GLU A 87 -20.93 -31.95 24.43
C GLU A 87 -19.54 -31.97 23.78
N ASP A 88 -19.03 -33.19 23.65
CA ASP A 88 -17.83 -33.60 22.93
C ASP A 88 -17.87 -33.16 21.44
N ILE A 89 -16.98 -32.23 21.05
CA ILE A 89 -16.72 -31.97 19.63
C ILE A 89 -15.49 -32.78 19.19
N ALA A 90 -15.80 -33.90 18.54
CA ALA A 90 -14.86 -34.80 17.89
C ALA A 90 -14.03 -34.09 16.81
N GLY A 91 -12.71 -34.30 16.88
CA GLY A 91 -11.77 -33.87 15.87
C GLY A 91 -11.85 -34.72 14.60
N ALA A 92 -11.91 -34.05 13.46
CA ALA A 92 -11.67 -34.65 12.15
C ALA A 92 -10.31 -34.15 11.64
N GLY A 93 -9.33 -35.05 11.62
CA GLY A 93 -8.05 -34.84 10.94
C GLY A 93 -8.23 -34.96 9.43
N ALA A 94 -7.57 -34.08 8.69
CA ALA A 94 -7.43 -34.17 7.24
C ALA A 94 -5.94 -34.15 6.91
N GLU A 95 -5.41 -35.35 6.64
CA GLU A 95 -4.21 -35.59 5.82
C GLU A 95 -4.51 -35.03 4.40
N GLY A 96 -3.64 -34.33 3.68
CA GLY A 96 -2.19 -34.44 3.57
C GLY A 96 -1.84 -34.92 2.14
N ASP A 97 -2.20 -34.14 1.11
CA ASP A 97 -1.83 -34.39 -0.29
C ASP A 97 -1.43 -33.06 -0.97
N ASP A 98 -0.13 -32.81 -1.05
CA ASP A 98 0.47 -31.63 -1.67
C ASP A 98 0.40 -31.73 -3.20
N VAL A 99 -0.76 -31.40 -3.76
CA VAL A 99 -0.90 -31.11 -5.19
C VAL A 99 -0.53 -29.65 -5.41
N VAL A 100 0.60 -29.39 -6.09
CA VAL A 100 0.97 -28.05 -6.56
C VAL A 100 -0.01 -27.64 -7.67
N GLU A 101 -1.19 -27.16 -7.26
CA GLU A 101 -2.18 -26.56 -8.17
C GLU A 101 -1.61 -25.24 -8.70
N SER A 102 -1.42 -25.18 -10.03
CA SER A 102 -0.90 -23.98 -10.69
C SER A 102 -1.87 -22.81 -10.48
N TYR A 103 -1.33 -21.61 -10.25
CA TYR A 103 -2.10 -20.38 -9.98
C TYR A 103 -3.16 -20.02 -11.04
N LEU A 104 -3.15 -20.65 -12.21
CA LEU A 104 -4.15 -20.48 -13.26
C LEU A 104 -5.41 -21.33 -13.02
N ASP A 105 -5.27 -22.52 -12.43
CA ASP A 105 -6.41 -23.41 -12.14
C ASP A 105 -7.25 -22.91 -10.97
N THR A 106 -6.62 -22.28 -9.97
CA THR A 106 -7.34 -21.70 -8.82
C THR A 106 -8.21 -20.52 -9.22
N HIS A 107 -7.81 -19.73 -10.23
CA HIS A 107 -8.61 -18.61 -10.72
C HIS A 107 -9.84 -19.08 -11.53
N GLU A 108 -9.69 -20.09 -12.38
CA GLU A 108 -10.85 -20.64 -13.11
C GLU A 108 -11.83 -21.35 -12.17
N ARG A 109 -11.33 -22.06 -11.16
CA ARG A 109 -12.17 -22.69 -10.13
C ARG A 109 -12.95 -21.66 -9.31
N LEU A 110 -12.33 -20.50 -9.00
CA LEU A 110 -12.97 -19.41 -8.26
C LEU A 110 -14.03 -18.67 -9.11
N LEU A 111 -13.79 -18.53 -10.42
CA LEU A 111 -14.80 -18.01 -11.35
C LEU A 111 -15.95 -19.00 -11.58
N ALA A 112 -15.67 -20.31 -11.56
CA ALA A 112 -16.68 -21.35 -11.66
C ALA A 112 -17.58 -21.41 -10.41
N THR A 113 -17.02 -21.26 -9.21
CA THR A 113 -17.81 -21.20 -7.97
C THR A 113 -18.65 -19.93 -7.89
N MET A 114 -18.15 -18.79 -8.37
CA MET A 114 -18.93 -17.54 -8.43
C MET A 114 -20.08 -17.56 -9.46
N LYS A 115 -19.99 -18.38 -10.52
CA LYS A 115 -21.09 -18.52 -11.49
C LYS A 115 -22.23 -19.40 -11.00
N ASN A 116 -21.97 -20.29 -10.03
CA ASN A 116 -22.98 -21.19 -9.48
C ASN A 116 -23.75 -20.63 -8.26
N THR A 117 -23.38 -19.47 -7.72
CA THR A 117 -24.11 -18.83 -6.61
C THR A 117 -25.25 -17.89 -7.06
N LYS A 118 -25.57 -17.83 -8.36
CA LYS A 118 -26.65 -16.97 -8.89
C LYS A 118 -28.09 -17.52 -8.76
N ALA A 119 -28.32 -18.56 -7.97
CA ALA A 119 -29.67 -19.05 -7.75
C ALA A 119 -29.95 -19.31 -6.26
N ASN A 120 -30.99 -18.60 -5.79
CA ASN A 120 -31.81 -18.90 -4.61
C ASN A 120 -31.41 -18.27 -3.26
N GLU A 121 -31.18 -16.95 -3.24
CA GLU A 121 -31.21 -16.16 -1.99
C GLU A 121 -32.62 -15.96 -1.42
N GLN A 122 -33.66 -16.36 -2.15
CA GLN A 122 -35.06 -16.10 -1.78
C GLN A 122 -35.60 -17.03 -0.68
N THR A 123 -34.80 -17.99 -0.20
CA THR A 123 -35.20 -18.93 0.87
C THR A 123 -34.27 -18.92 2.09
N ARG A 124 -33.22 -18.10 2.11
CA ARG A 124 -32.23 -18.10 3.21
C ARG A 124 -32.47 -17.05 4.30
N TRP A 125 -33.33 -16.06 4.03
CA TRP A 125 -33.78 -15.10 5.04
C TRP A 125 -35.24 -15.42 5.38
N GLY A 126 -35.46 -15.83 6.63
CA GLY A 126 -36.72 -16.39 7.09
C GLY A 126 -37.94 -15.53 6.83
N LYS A 127 -39.08 -16.21 6.74
CA LYS A 127 -40.43 -15.65 6.86
C LYS A 127 -40.55 -14.80 8.13
N SER A 128 -40.28 -13.50 8.02
CA SER A 128 -40.90 -12.48 8.88
C SER A 128 -41.20 -11.28 8.01
N GLY A 129 -42.35 -11.35 7.33
CA GLY A 129 -42.90 -10.25 6.57
C GLY A 129 -43.32 -9.11 7.48
N GLN A 130 -42.37 -8.27 7.86
CA GLN A 130 -42.65 -6.88 8.18
C GLN A 130 -42.25 -6.06 6.96
N ILE A 131 -43.26 -5.52 6.29
CA ILE A 131 -43.12 -4.55 5.20
C ILE A 131 -42.49 -3.32 5.84
N TYR A 132 -41.19 -3.12 5.63
CA TYR A 132 -40.52 -1.89 6.01
C TYR A 132 -40.95 -0.80 5.02
N ASP A 133 -41.61 0.25 5.53
CA ASP A 133 -41.91 1.46 4.77
C ASP A 133 -40.60 2.10 4.27
N GLU A 134 -40.40 2.09 2.95
CA GLU A 134 -39.20 2.62 2.27
C GLU A 134 -39.01 4.14 2.45
N ASN A 135 -39.99 4.86 3.02
CA ASN A 135 -39.90 6.30 3.29
C ASN A 135 -39.32 6.67 4.67
N LYS A 136 -38.82 5.70 5.44
CA LYS A 136 -38.08 5.94 6.69
C LYS A 136 -36.65 5.40 6.68
N LEU A 137 -35.98 5.34 5.51
CA LEU A 137 -34.52 5.28 5.48
C LEU A 137 -33.94 6.65 5.86
N THR A 138 -34.03 6.99 7.15
CA THR A 138 -33.03 7.85 7.77
C THR A 138 -31.68 7.20 7.50
N TRP A 139 -30.82 7.90 6.78
CA TRP A 139 -29.40 7.59 6.61
C TRP A 139 -28.71 7.54 8.00
N GLY A 140 -28.92 6.43 8.71
CA GLY A 140 -28.13 6.02 9.85
C GLY A 140 -26.74 5.69 9.36
N SER A 141 -25.93 6.75 9.30
CA SER A 141 -24.47 6.77 9.34
C SER A 141 -23.82 5.41 9.60
N TYR A 142 -23.09 4.91 8.60
CA TYR A 142 -22.19 3.74 8.73
C TYR A 142 -21.09 3.91 9.80
N LEU A 143 -21.01 5.07 10.48
CA LEU A 143 -20.14 5.31 11.63
C LEU A 143 -20.75 4.82 12.97
N ASP A 144 -22.07 4.67 13.07
CA ASP A 144 -22.74 4.34 14.34
C ASP A 144 -22.71 2.83 14.66
N THR A 145 -22.56 1.97 13.65
CA THR A 145 -22.50 0.52 13.83
C THR A 145 -21.11 0.02 14.26
N HIS A 146 -20.04 0.67 13.80
CA HIS A 146 -18.67 0.30 14.18
C HIS A 146 -18.37 0.65 15.65
N GLU A 147 -18.96 1.73 16.18
CA GLU A 147 -18.78 2.14 17.57
C GLU A 147 -19.55 1.22 18.54
N LYS A 148 -20.75 0.78 18.14
CA LYS A 148 -21.55 -0.22 18.89
C LYS A 148 -20.88 -1.60 18.96
N ASP A 149 -20.27 -2.05 17.86
CA ASP A 149 -19.55 -3.34 17.83
C ASP A 149 -18.22 -3.30 18.60
N SER A 150 -17.58 -2.12 18.67
CA SER A 150 -16.41 -1.92 19.53
C SER A 150 -16.76 -1.95 21.02
N SER A 151 -17.99 -1.55 21.37
CA SER A 151 -18.45 -1.47 22.76
C SER A 151 -18.88 -2.85 23.30
N SER A 152 -19.56 -3.66 22.49
CA SER A 152 -19.94 -5.04 22.88
C SER A 152 -18.72 -5.96 23.07
N ARG A 153 -17.64 -5.75 22.32
CA ARG A 153 -16.35 -6.47 22.50
C ARG A 153 -15.57 -6.05 23.75
N LYS A 154 -15.86 -4.91 24.38
CA LYS A 154 -15.22 -4.49 25.63
C LYS A 154 -15.86 -5.16 26.84
N GLU A 155 -17.17 -5.41 26.82
CA GLU A 155 -17.88 -6.03 27.96
C GLU A 155 -17.55 -7.52 28.13
N THR A 156 -17.28 -8.24 27.04
CA THR A 156 -16.94 -9.68 27.11
C THR A 156 -15.53 -9.97 27.61
N LYS A 157 -14.64 -8.97 27.69
CA LYS A 157 -13.26 -9.16 28.17
C LYS A 157 -13.07 -8.95 29.67
N PHE A 158 -14.06 -8.41 30.38
CA PHE A 158 -13.91 -8.13 31.83
C PHE A 158 -14.25 -9.33 32.72
N ARG A 159 -14.97 -10.34 32.21
CA ARG A 159 -15.40 -11.51 33.01
C ARG A 159 -14.46 -12.73 32.95
N SER A 160 -13.49 -12.81 32.04
CA SER A 160 -12.58 -13.97 31.93
C SER A 160 -11.25 -13.81 32.68
N GLY A 161 -10.98 -12.66 33.29
CA GLY A 161 -9.73 -12.39 34.01
C GLY A 161 -9.57 -13.10 35.36
N ALA A 162 -10.64 -13.66 35.93
CA ALA A 162 -10.59 -14.27 37.27
C ALA A 162 -10.15 -15.75 37.28
N GLN A 163 -10.05 -16.42 36.13
CA GLN A 163 -9.80 -17.87 36.06
C GLN A 163 -8.32 -18.27 35.86
N TRP A 164 -7.40 -17.30 35.74
CA TRP A 164 -5.97 -17.57 35.48
C TRP A 164 -5.06 -17.47 36.72
N GLY A 165 -5.64 -17.40 37.92
CA GLY A 165 -4.88 -17.26 39.17
C GLY A 165 -4.49 -18.56 39.85
N LYS A 166 -3.78 -19.51 39.19
CA LYS A 166 -3.11 -20.65 39.88
C LYS A 166 -1.85 -21.19 39.17
N SER A 167 -0.92 -20.33 38.77
CA SER A 167 0.47 -20.75 38.53
C SER A 167 1.45 -19.75 39.15
N ALA A 168 1.37 -19.64 40.48
CA ALA A 168 2.39 -18.97 41.28
C ALA A 168 3.59 -19.93 41.39
N ASP A 169 4.60 -19.73 40.54
CA ASP A 169 6.01 -20.07 40.84
C ASP A 169 6.98 -19.78 39.67
N VAL A 170 6.51 -19.29 38.52
CA VAL A 170 7.42 -18.77 37.50
C VAL A 170 7.71 -17.30 37.80
N VAL A 171 8.76 -17.06 38.58
CA VAL A 171 9.37 -15.73 38.74
C VAL A 171 9.95 -15.36 37.37
N TYR A 172 9.20 -14.56 36.61
CA TYR A 172 9.72 -13.97 35.38
C TYR A 172 10.70 -12.86 35.76
N ASP A 173 11.94 -12.96 35.28
CA ASP A 173 12.95 -11.91 35.42
C ASP A 173 12.45 -10.62 34.76
N GLU A 174 11.96 -9.68 35.58
CA GLU A 174 11.42 -8.38 35.16
C GLU A 174 12.46 -7.49 34.45
N THR A 175 13.75 -7.88 34.47
CA THR A 175 14.84 -7.18 33.77
C THR A 175 14.95 -7.51 32.27
N LYS A 176 14.15 -8.44 31.74
CA LYS A 176 14.19 -8.83 30.31
C LYS A 176 12.98 -8.41 29.48
N LEU A 177 11.93 -7.83 30.07
CA LEU A 177 10.83 -7.23 29.29
C LEU A 177 11.19 -5.78 28.92
N THR A 178 11.94 -5.61 27.84
CA THR A 178 12.06 -4.32 27.16
C THR A 178 10.70 -3.97 26.52
N PHE A 179 9.89 -3.21 27.26
CA PHE A 179 8.55 -2.74 26.90
C PHE A 179 8.50 -1.95 25.56
N GLY A 180 9.65 -1.63 24.96
CA GLY A 180 9.77 -1.01 23.63
C GLY A 180 9.92 -1.96 22.43
N SER A 181 9.94 -3.29 22.60
CA SER A 181 10.19 -4.21 21.46
C SER A 181 8.98 -4.45 20.55
N TYR A 182 7.75 -4.32 21.06
CA TYR A 182 6.54 -4.58 20.28
C TYR A 182 6.28 -3.49 19.23
N LEU A 183 6.44 -2.21 19.60
CA LEU A 183 6.23 -1.08 18.69
C LEU A 183 7.21 -1.12 17.52
N LYS A 184 8.51 -1.36 17.81
CA LYS A 184 9.55 -1.52 16.79
C LYS A 184 9.27 -2.70 15.86
N SER A 185 8.77 -3.82 16.41
CA SER A 185 8.39 -4.99 15.63
C SER A 185 7.21 -4.72 14.68
N GLU A 186 6.21 -3.92 15.10
CA GLU A 186 5.11 -3.54 14.20
C GLU A 186 5.54 -2.56 13.10
N GLU A 187 6.39 -1.59 13.42
CA GLU A 187 6.95 -0.65 12.43
C GLU A 187 7.76 -1.38 11.36
N GLU A 188 8.62 -2.33 11.77
CA GLU A 188 9.38 -3.16 10.84
C GLU A 188 8.48 -4.02 9.95
N LYS A 189 7.40 -4.59 10.50
CA LYS A 189 6.44 -5.37 9.71
C LYS A 189 5.73 -4.48 8.69
N LYS A 190 5.31 -3.28 9.09
CA LYS A 190 4.65 -2.33 8.20
C LYS A 190 5.59 -1.90 7.07
N LYS A 191 6.85 -1.60 7.39
CA LYS A 191 7.87 -1.24 6.39
C LYS A 191 8.14 -2.38 5.40
N LYS A 192 8.22 -3.63 5.89
CA LYS A 192 8.38 -4.82 5.02
C LYS A 192 7.21 -5.01 4.06
N ILE A 193 5.98 -4.82 4.54
CA ILE A 193 4.78 -4.90 3.69
C ILE A 193 4.81 -3.82 2.60
N GLU A 194 5.15 -2.59 2.97
CA GLU A 194 5.24 -1.47 2.03
C GLU A 194 6.34 -1.70 0.97
N GLU A 195 7.50 -2.20 1.37
CA GLU A 195 8.59 -2.55 0.46
C GLU A 195 8.19 -3.68 -0.51
N GLU A 196 7.47 -4.71 -0.04
CA GLU A 196 6.96 -5.79 -0.90
C GLU A 196 5.89 -5.29 -1.88
N GLU A 197 4.99 -4.41 -1.43
CA GLU A 197 4.00 -3.79 -2.31
C GLU A 197 4.65 -2.89 -3.37
N ALA A 198 5.67 -2.12 -2.99
CA ALA A 198 6.43 -1.29 -3.91
C ALA A 198 7.15 -2.14 -4.97
N LYS A 199 7.76 -3.26 -4.56
CA LYS A 199 8.39 -4.22 -5.49
C LYS A 199 7.38 -4.81 -6.48
N LYS A 200 6.22 -5.27 -6.00
CA LYS A 200 5.15 -5.80 -6.87
C LYS A 200 4.65 -4.74 -7.87
N LYS A 201 4.52 -3.48 -7.44
CA LYS A 201 4.15 -2.38 -8.35
C LYS A 201 5.22 -2.13 -9.41
N MET A 202 6.50 -2.16 -9.05
CA MET A 202 7.59 -2.02 -10.03
C MET A 202 7.63 -3.17 -11.03
N GLU A 203 7.52 -4.42 -10.57
CA GLU A 203 7.49 -5.60 -11.43
C GLU A 203 6.32 -5.60 -12.43
N THR A 204 5.13 -5.15 -12.01
CA THR A 204 3.97 -5.04 -12.91
C THR A 204 4.17 -3.96 -13.98
N ILE A 205 4.79 -2.83 -13.63
CA ILE A 205 5.13 -1.78 -14.59
C ILE A 205 6.14 -2.29 -15.63
N ASP A 206 7.16 -3.03 -15.20
CA ASP A 206 8.17 -3.59 -16.11
C ASP A 206 7.61 -4.69 -17.00
N ALA A 207 6.69 -5.51 -16.49
CA ALA A 207 5.97 -6.49 -17.32
C ALA A 207 5.10 -5.81 -18.39
N ILE A 208 4.46 -4.68 -18.06
CA ILE A 208 3.69 -3.89 -19.04
C ILE A 208 4.61 -3.25 -20.08
N LYS A 209 5.78 -2.73 -19.68
CA LYS A 209 6.78 -2.18 -20.60
C LYS A 209 7.30 -3.24 -21.56
N LYS A 210 7.74 -4.39 -21.04
CA LYS A 210 8.24 -5.52 -21.86
C LYS A 210 7.21 -6.05 -22.86
N LYS A 211 5.93 -6.14 -22.46
CA LYS A 211 4.85 -6.54 -23.39
C LYS A 211 4.63 -5.53 -24.51
N LYS A 212 4.80 -4.23 -24.23
CA LYS A 212 4.67 -3.19 -25.26
C LYS A 212 5.86 -3.19 -26.23
N ASP A 213 7.07 -3.39 -25.73
CA ASP A 213 8.27 -3.28 -26.57
C ASP A 213 8.43 -4.43 -27.57
N GLY A 214 7.79 -5.58 -27.35
CA GLY A 214 7.89 -6.75 -28.24
C GLY A 214 6.96 -6.75 -29.45
N GLU A 215 5.96 -5.86 -29.52
CA GLU A 215 4.95 -5.90 -30.59
C GLU A 215 5.20 -4.87 -31.71
N PHE A 216 6.04 -3.87 -31.46
CA PHE A 216 6.31 -2.80 -32.43
C PHE A 216 7.65 -2.98 -33.14
N LEU A 217 7.68 -2.72 -34.44
CA LEU A 217 8.87 -2.73 -35.27
C LEU A 217 9.82 -1.61 -34.84
N ASP A 218 11.13 -1.87 -34.88
CA ASP A 218 12.11 -0.81 -34.58
C ASP A 218 12.06 0.32 -35.62
N PRO A 219 11.89 1.60 -35.20
CA PRO A 219 11.77 2.73 -36.11
C PRO A 219 13.08 3.07 -36.85
N ARG A 220 14.19 2.45 -36.45
CA ARG A 220 15.48 2.55 -37.15
C ARG A 220 15.54 1.65 -38.38
N ASN A 221 14.89 0.49 -38.31
CA ASN A 221 14.94 -0.53 -39.35
C ASN A 221 13.77 -0.43 -40.33
N ALA A 222 12.56 -0.09 -39.83
CA ALA A 222 11.37 0.04 -40.65
C ALA A 222 11.08 1.52 -40.97
N LYS A 223 11.23 1.89 -42.26
CA LYS A 223 10.89 3.21 -42.77
C LYS A 223 9.75 3.10 -43.79
N PHE A 224 8.71 3.91 -43.62
CA PHE A 224 7.52 3.94 -44.47
C PHE A 224 7.32 5.33 -45.06
N LYS A 225 6.62 5.39 -46.20
CA LYS A 225 6.22 6.66 -46.82
C LYS A 225 5.04 7.27 -46.06
N LEU A 226 4.89 8.59 -46.12
CA LEU A 226 3.80 9.29 -45.43
C LEU A 226 2.41 8.82 -45.88
N GLU A 227 2.23 8.56 -47.17
CA GLU A 227 0.96 8.07 -47.74
C GLU A 227 0.52 6.72 -47.14
N GLU A 228 1.48 5.86 -46.74
CA GLU A 228 1.19 4.56 -46.14
C GLU A 228 0.86 4.67 -44.64
N LEU A 229 1.39 5.72 -43.98
CA LEU A 229 1.12 5.99 -42.57
C LEU A 229 -0.17 6.79 -42.35
N GLN A 230 -0.69 7.43 -43.39
CA GLN A 230 -1.96 8.13 -43.37
C GLN A 230 -3.13 7.13 -43.49
N GLY A 231 -3.98 7.11 -42.47
CA GLY A 231 -5.24 6.35 -42.47
C GLY A 231 -5.15 4.87 -42.04
N LYS A 232 -4.28 4.04 -42.65
CA LYS A 232 -4.20 2.60 -42.32
C LYS A 232 -2.86 2.25 -41.68
N PHE A 233 -2.89 1.76 -40.44
CA PHE A 233 -1.66 1.40 -39.71
C PHE A 233 -1.10 0.06 -40.20
N PRO A 234 0.14 0.03 -40.75
CA PRO A 234 0.83 -1.21 -41.01
C PRO A 234 1.03 -2.00 -39.70
N LYS A 235 0.94 -3.33 -39.77
CA LYS A 235 1.06 -4.18 -38.58
C LYS A 235 2.45 -4.00 -37.95
N GLY A 236 2.46 -3.64 -36.66
CA GLY A 236 3.70 -3.41 -35.90
C GLY A 236 4.21 -1.96 -35.91
N VAL A 237 3.51 -1.00 -36.52
CA VAL A 237 3.88 0.42 -36.38
C VAL A 237 3.25 0.99 -35.10
N ASP A 238 4.08 1.61 -34.25
CA ASP A 238 3.61 2.27 -33.03
C ASP A 238 2.75 3.51 -33.38
N PRO A 239 1.45 3.55 -32.99
CA PRO A 239 0.57 4.68 -33.27
C PRO A 239 0.98 5.97 -32.54
N ILE A 240 1.73 5.88 -31.45
CA ILE A 240 2.15 7.04 -30.66
C ILE A 240 3.35 7.73 -31.32
N LYS A 241 4.21 6.97 -32.01
CA LYS A 241 5.52 7.40 -32.52
C LYS A 241 5.67 7.27 -34.04
N LYS A 242 4.58 7.42 -34.81
CA LYS A 242 4.56 7.28 -36.28
C LYS A 242 5.61 8.13 -37.01
N GLU A 243 5.90 9.31 -36.47
CA GLU A 243 6.89 10.24 -37.00
C GLU A 243 8.31 9.67 -37.07
N LEU A 244 8.66 8.71 -36.20
CA LEU A 244 9.97 8.07 -36.19
C LEU A 244 10.13 7.05 -37.33
N TYR A 245 9.03 6.59 -37.90
CA TYR A 245 9.01 5.63 -39.01
C TYR A 245 9.07 6.33 -40.38
N LEU A 246 9.04 7.66 -40.43
CA LEU A 246 9.27 8.39 -41.67
C LEU A 246 10.77 8.39 -42.03
N SER A 247 11.05 8.41 -43.33
CA SER A 247 12.39 8.71 -43.84
C SER A 247 12.78 10.15 -43.45
N SER A 248 14.07 10.43 -43.28
CA SER A 248 14.53 11.79 -42.92
C SER A 248 14.17 12.84 -43.97
N GLU A 249 14.10 12.44 -45.24
CA GLU A 249 13.74 13.30 -46.37
C GLU A 249 12.25 13.65 -46.34
N ASP A 250 11.38 12.65 -46.17
CA ASP A 250 9.94 12.87 -46.05
C ASP A 250 9.60 13.65 -44.79
N PHE A 251 10.29 13.35 -43.69
CA PHE A 251 10.13 14.08 -42.43
C PHE A 251 10.40 15.58 -42.64
N LYS A 252 11.53 15.92 -43.26
CA LYS A 252 11.89 17.32 -43.53
C LYS A 252 10.92 17.98 -44.51
N LYS A 253 10.46 17.25 -45.53
CA LYS A 253 9.51 17.76 -46.53
C LYS A 253 8.14 18.08 -45.93
N HIS A 254 7.63 17.25 -45.02
CA HIS A 254 6.28 17.39 -44.48
C HIS A 254 6.22 18.21 -43.18
N PHE A 255 7.18 18.04 -42.27
CA PHE A 255 7.25 18.81 -41.02
C PHE A 255 7.98 20.15 -41.18
N GLY A 256 8.73 20.34 -42.28
CA GLY A 256 9.49 21.57 -42.52
C GLY A 256 10.70 21.76 -41.60
N MET A 257 11.09 20.72 -40.85
CA MET A 257 12.18 20.75 -39.86
C MET A 257 12.89 19.41 -39.79
N THR A 258 14.04 19.37 -39.12
CA THR A 258 14.78 18.13 -38.88
C THR A 258 14.21 17.34 -37.71
N LEU A 259 14.46 16.02 -37.65
CA LEU A 259 14.01 15.17 -36.55
C LEU A 259 14.60 15.63 -35.21
N THR A 260 15.84 16.12 -35.22
CA THR A 260 16.52 16.69 -34.04
C THR A 260 15.81 17.93 -33.50
N GLU A 261 15.31 18.81 -34.38
CA GLU A 261 14.53 19.98 -33.96
C GLU A 261 13.16 19.57 -33.43
N TYR A 262 12.52 18.59 -34.09
CA TYR A 262 11.23 18.08 -33.66
C TYR A 262 11.26 17.48 -32.26
N VAL A 263 12.32 16.72 -31.92
CA VAL A 263 12.49 16.13 -30.58
C VAL A 263 12.58 17.21 -29.50
N LYS A 264 13.14 18.39 -29.80
CA LYS A 264 13.22 19.53 -28.87
C LYS A 264 11.89 20.25 -28.66
N LEU A 265 10.89 20.06 -29.52
CA LEU A 265 9.59 20.70 -29.37
C LEU A 265 8.81 20.13 -28.17
N GLY A 266 8.00 20.99 -27.55
CA GLY A 266 7.09 20.59 -26.48
C GLY A 266 6.01 19.61 -26.96
N ALA A 267 5.49 18.79 -26.04
CA ALA A 267 4.49 17.76 -26.36
C ALA A 267 3.24 18.32 -27.07
N PHE A 268 2.80 19.53 -26.72
CA PHE A 268 1.66 20.18 -27.35
C PHE A 268 1.92 20.52 -28.83
N GLN A 269 3.08 21.09 -29.14
CA GLN A 269 3.47 21.44 -30.51
C GLN A 269 3.63 20.18 -31.36
N LYS A 270 4.25 19.13 -30.82
CA LYS A 270 4.34 17.81 -31.46
C LYS A 270 2.97 17.27 -31.84
N LYS A 271 2.01 17.28 -30.90
CA LYS A 271 0.62 16.83 -31.15
C LYS A 271 -0.07 17.69 -32.22
N LYS A 272 0.13 19.02 -32.20
CA LYS A 272 -0.44 19.94 -33.21
C LYS A 272 0.07 19.62 -34.62
N LEU A 273 1.39 19.43 -34.77
CA LEU A 273 2.00 19.07 -36.05
C LEU A 273 1.54 17.68 -36.55
N LYS A 274 1.43 16.70 -35.65
CA LYS A 274 0.90 15.36 -36.00
C LYS A 274 -0.54 15.43 -36.51
N LYS A 275 -1.40 16.22 -35.86
CA LYS A 275 -2.79 16.42 -36.30
C LYS A 275 -2.89 17.10 -37.67
N GLN A 276 -1.98 18.03 -37.99
CA GLN A 276 -1.96 18.68 -39.30
C GLN A 276 -1.63 17.71 -40.45
N LEU A 277 -0.85 16.67 -40.18
CA LEU A 277 -0.47 15.65 -41.15
C LEU A 277 -1.35 14.39 -41.09
N ASP A 278 -2.41 14.42 -40.28
CA ASP A 278 -3.29 13.28 -40.01
C ASP A 278 -2.56 12.02 -39.54
N LEU A 279 -1.48 12.23 -38.76
CA LEU A 279 -0.66 11.18 -38.15
C LEU A 279 -1.07 10.87 -36.71
N PHE A 280 -2.22 11.36 -36.24
CA PHE A 280 -2.71 11.11 -34.88
C PHE A 280 -3.35 9.72 -34.74
#